data_AF-A0A954A295-F1
#
_entry.id   AF-A0A954A295-F1
#
_cell.length_a   1.000
_cell.length_b   1.000
_cell.length_c   1.000
_cell.angle_alpha   90.00
_cell.angle_beta   90.00
_cell.angle_gamma   90.00
#
_symmetry.space_group_name_H-M   'P 1'
#
loop_
_entity.id
_entity.type
_entity.pdbx_description
1 polymer ?
#
loop_
_entity_poly.entity_id
_entity_poly.type
_entity_poly.pdbx_seq_one_letter_code
_entity_poly.pdbx_strand_id
1 'polypeptide(L)'
;MKRVRTTRRSLLRGLVAVVAALPAPAQAPTEADATTLVQELDRAFNARNLGALLAHYVPDRQTHFFAAMRARLHALFLRDGLSACSRVLRFFHRGHTGIALVATELTAPSQRASLHTFTALRRQAGRVVALFSIDVDPRAAIEHAHGSSFACPACNYRIRFDDRWLAVPRAQSEGGCTEALWLVSLERDVFLDIGVTHCSAATDARHALDRILQAKRTARLLAEDDSATPSAWLPRGIPRRDTADLGVAVSGARYQGSCRGGLAVDMHVLAAGRMVFLLAARGNPSALCAARAEVDAVLDSFELVDPKLTAAQMAERALRLHTGGGTFDGPCGNRYRNPTHRVAITGPTGWDHQLRAGAFLFHLTFRNPTSGSSLELYALPPRDRPFCPNSIERLVTTQCPPGSGAKSTDWQTTGCGLTWRQVELADDSVLRVAFR
;
A
#
# COMPACT_ATOMS: atom_id res chain seq x y z
N MET A 1 77.57 -41.87 25.79
CA MET A 1 76.88 -41.40 24.57
C MET A 1 75.49 -40.87 24.94
N LYS A 2 75.18 -39.64 24.48
CA LYS A 2 73.88 -39.07 24.08
C LYS A 2 72.69 -39.18 25.06
N ARG A 3 72.27 -38.06 25.69
CA ARG A 3 71.19 -37.10 25.26
C ARG A 3 69.85 -37.46 25.97
N VAL A 4 68.97 -36.58 26.44
CA VAL A 4 68.80 -35.11 26.39
C VAL A 4 67.90 -34.72 27.57
N ARG A 5 68.25 -33.62 28.26
CA ARG A 5 67.38 -32.88 29.18
C ARG A 5 66.39 -32.04 28.36
N THR A 6 65.09 -32.14 28.63
CA THR A 6 64.10 -31.16 28.16
C THR A 6 63.48 -30.43 29.35
N THR A 7 63.98 -29.21 29.52
CA THR A 7 63.43 -28.11 30.32
C THR A 7 62.01 -27.77 29.87
N ARG A 8 61.00 -27.98 30.72
CA ARG A 8 59.68 -27.33 30.62
C ARG A 8 59.73 -25.99 31.37
N ARG A 9 60.13 -24.94 30.65
CA ARG A 9 59.85 -23.53 30.99
C ARG A 9 59.37 -22.84 29.71
N SER A 10 58.42 -21.93 29.88
CA SER A 10 57.87 -20.98 28.90
C SER A 10 56.76 -21.51 27.97
N LEU A 11 55.53 -21.06 28.24
CA LEU A 11 54.59 -20.46 27.28
C LEU A 11 53.35 -19.97 28.07
N LEU A 12 53.60 -18.96 28.89
CA LEU A 12 52.58 -18.16 29.60
C LEU A 12 52.98 -16.71 29.35
N ARG A 13 52.66 -16.20 28.16
CA ARG A 13 52.78 -14.79 27.76
C ARG A 13 52.11 -14.61 26.39
N GLY A 14 51.11 -13.73 26.33
CA GLY A 14 50.72 -13.10 25.07
C GLY A 14 49.28 -13.27 24.59
N LEU A 15 48.27 -13.33 25.46
CA LEU A 15 46.90 -12.95 25.07
C LEU A 15 46.70 -11.49 25.48
N VAL A 16 47.23 -10.58 24.67
CA VAL A 16 46.75 -9.20 24.64
C VAL A 16 45.33 -9.31 24.08
N ALA A 17 44.34 -9.28 24.97
CA ALA A 17 42.98 -9.02 24.58
C ALA A 17 42.97 -7.61 23.96
N VAL A 18 43.04 -7.55 22.64
CA VAL A 18 42.53 -6.40 21.90
C VAL A 18 41.03 -6.44 22.15
N VAL A 19 40.60 -5.81 23.23
CA VAL A 19 39.25 -5.27 23.34
C VAL A 19 39.22 -4.21 22.25
N ALA A 20 38.89 -4.63 21.03
CA ALA A 20 38.51 -3.71 19.98
C ALA A 20 37.41 -2.88 20.60
N ALA A 21 37.68 -1.59 20.84
CA ALA A 21 36.68 -0.65 21.30
C ALA A 21 35.48 -0.84 20.37
N LEU A 22 34.40 -1.42 20.91
CA LEU A 22 33.15 -1.51 20.18
C LEU A 22 32.89 -0.07 19.70
N PRO A 23 32.73 0.16 18.39
CA PRO A 23 32.48 1.50 17.89
C PRO A 23 31.32 2.07 18.70
N ALA A 24 31.50 3.26 19.25
CA ALA A 24 30.47 3.94 20.00
C ALA A 24 29.16 3.83 19.19
N PRO A 25 28.03 3.48 19.85
CA PRO A 25 26.77 3.25 19.14
C PRO A 25 26.52 4.42 18.20
N ALA A 26 26.36 4.14 16.91
CA ALA A 26 26.22 5.17 15.89
C ALA A 26 25.13 6.13 16.35
N GLN A 27 25.49 7.41 16.53
CA GLN A 27 24.53 8.42 16.98
C GLN A 27 23.34 8.45 16.03
N ALA A 28 22.15 8.19 16.57
CA ALA A 28 20.91 8.25 15.83
C ALA A 28 20.74 9.65 15.21
N PRO A 29 20.14 9.78 14.02
CA PRO A 29 19.83 11.09 13.44
C PRO A 29 18.97 11.94 14.37
N THR A 30 19.12 13.25 14.31
CA THR A 30 18.33 14.23 15.07
C THR A 30 17.35 14.97 14.16
N GLU A 31 16.44 15.74 14.74
CA GLU A 31 15.55 16.62 13.96
C GLU A 31 16.32 17.70 13.20
N ALA A 32 17.43 18.20 13.77
CA ALA A 32 18.33 19.12 13.09
C ALA A 32 19.00 18.47 11.86
N ASP A 33 19.42 17.21 11.99
CA ASP A 33 19.94 16.42 10.86
C ASP A 33 18.86 16.27 9.78
N ALA A 34 17.61 15.96 10.16
CA ALA A 34 16.51 15.84 9.22
C ALA A 34 16.21 17.15 8.49
N THR A 35 16.19 18.27 9.22
CA THR A 35 15.99 19.61 8.66
C THR A 35 17.08 19.95 7.65
N THR A 36 18.34 19.67 8.00
CA THR A 36 19.50 19.89 7.12
C THR A 36 19.37 19.07 5.85
N LEU A 37 19.07 17.77 5.98
CA LEU A 37 18.93 16.88 4.82
C LEU A 37 17.82 17.36 3.88
N VAL A 38 16.66 17.74 4.42
CA VAL A 38 15.52 18.20 3.63
C VAL A 38 15.85 19.49 2.86
N GLN A 39 16.57 20.43 3.49
CA GLN A 39 17.04 21.64 2.81
C GLN A 39 18.05 21.35 1.70
N GLU A 40 18.93 20.36 1.89
CA GLU A 40 19.86 19.91 0.86
C GLU A 40 19.13 19.25 -0.33
N LEU A 41 18.11 18.44 -0.04
CA LEU A 41 17.24 17.84 -1.06
C LEU A 41 16.50 18.91 -1.88
N ASP A 42 15.93 19.93 -1.22
CA ASP A 42 15.29 21.05 -1.90
C ASP A 42 16.28 21.82 -2.77
N ARG A 43 17.49 22.10 -2.26
CA ARG A 43 18.55 22.78 -3.02
C ARG A 43 18.91 22.00 -4.28
N ALA A 44 19.09 20.68 -4.17
CA ALA A 44 19.39 19.82 -5.31
C ALA A 44 18.22 19.75 -6.31
N PHE A 45 16.97 19.69 -5.81
CA PHE A 45 15.77 19.72 -6.64
C PHE A 45 15.65 21.03 -7.42
N ASN A 46 15.76 22.17 -6.74
CA ASN A 46 15.65 23.51 -7.32
C ASN A 46 16.79 23.83 -8.27
N ALA A 47 18.00 23.31 -8.01
CA ALA A 47 19.14 23.40 -8.92
C ALA A 47 19.05 22.44 -10.12
N ARG A 48 17.97 21.65 -10.23
CA ARG A 48 17.75 20.67 -11.29
C ARG A 48 18.90 19.65 -11.38
N ASN A 49 19.46 19.26 -10.23
CA ASN A 49 20.52 18.26 -10.15
C ASN A 49 20.01 16.94 -9.54
N LEU A 50 19.49 16.06 -10.41
CA LEU A 50 18.96 14.76 -9.98
C LEU A 50 20.06 13.87 -9.38
N GLY A 51 21.29 13.93 -9.90
CA GLY A 51 22.42 13.17 -9.38
C GLY A 51 22.76 13.54 -7.93
N ALA A 52 22.85 14.85 -7.65
CA ALA A 52 23.06 15.34 -6.29
C ALA A 52 21.92 14.93 -5.37
N LEU A 53 20.67 15.04 -5.82
CA LEU A 53 19.52 14.62 -5.03
C LEU A 53 19.58 13.13 -4.67
N LEU A 54 19.87 12.26 -5.65
CA LEU A 54 19.98 10.82 -5.43
C LEU A 54 21.18 10.44 -4.56
N ALA A 55 22.24 11.24 -4.53
CA ALA A 55 23.41 11.03 -3.67
C ALA A 55 23.13 11.24 -2.17
N HIS A 56 21.95 11.75 -1.79
CA HIS A 56 21.47 11.78 -0.40
C HIS A 56 20.72 10.52 0.02
N TYR A 57 20.45 9.61 -0.92
CA TYR A 57 19.81 8.33 -0.63
C TYR A 57 20.84 7.19 -0.61
N VAL A 58 20.53 6.13 0.14
CA VAL A 58 21.40 4.93 0.20
C VAL A 58 21.44 4.24 -1.18
N PRO A 59 22.62 4.10 -1.82
CA PRO A 59 22.75 3.57 -3.18
C PRO A 59 22.38 2.07 -3.31
N ASP A 60 22.55 1.28 -2.24
CA ASP A 60 22.40 -0.17 -2.27
C ASP A 60 20.97 -0.68 -2.07
N ARG A 61 20.01 0.21 -1.82
CA ARG A 61 18.60 -0.16 -1.75
C ARG A 61 18.00 -0.09 -3.16
N GLN A 62 18.32 -1.09 -4.01
CA GLN A 62 17.67 -1.31 -5.31
C GLN A 62 16.24 -1.86 -5.15
N THR A 63 15.44 -1.16 -4.37
CA THR A 63 14.09 -1.61 -4.06
C THR A 63 13.12 -1.14 -5.14
N HIS A 64 11.95 -1.79 -5.25
CA HIS A 64 10.83 -1.22 -6.00
C HIS A 64 10.47 0.18 -5.48
N PHE A 65 10.63 0.44 -4.17
CA PHE A 65 10.42 1.75 -3.58
C PHE A 65 11.41 2.79 -4.11
N PHE A 66 12.69 2.46 -4.18
CA PHE A 66 13.71 3.35 -4.72
C PHE A 66 13.52 3.57 -6.22
N ALA A 67 13.16 2.52 -6.97
CA ALA A 67 12.81 2.66 -8.38
C ALA A 67 11.56 3.53 -8.60
N ALA A 68 10.50 3.33 -7.81
CA ALA A 68 9.27 4.12 -7.87
C ALA A 68 9.50 5.57 -7.42
N MET A 69 10.24 5.77 -6.32
CA MET A 69 10.67 7.07 -5.83
C MET A 69 11.54 7.78 -6.87
N ARG A 70 12.51 7.10 -7.49
CA ARG A 70 13.36 7.66 -8.55
C ARG A 70 12.55 8.02 -9.78
N ALA A 71 11.67 7.13 -10.25
CA ALA A 71 10.79 7.39 -11.39
C ALA A 71 9.88 8.59 -11.11
N ARG A 72 9.37 8.70 -9.88
CA ARG A 72 8.57 9.83 -9.43
C ARG A 72 9.38 11.12 -9.34
N LEU A 73 10.55 11.11 -8.71
CA LEU A 73 11.43 12.27 -8.62
C LEU A 73 11.82 12.74 -10.01
N HIS A 74 12.14 11.80 -10.91
CA HIS A 74 12.38 12.09 -12.32
C HIS A 74 11.15 12.73 -12.99
N ALA A 75 9.94 12.20 -12.78
CA ALA A 75 8.71 12.78 -13.31
C ALA A 75 8.41 14.18 -12.77
N LEU A 76 8.72 14.46 -11.50
CA LEU A 76 8.63 15.80 -10.92
C LEU A 76 9.70 16.73 -11.51
N PHE A 77 10.92 16.23 -11.71
CA PHE A 77 12.02 16.93 -12.36
C PHE A 77 11.69 17.29 -13.82
N LEU A 78 10.98 16.45 -14.56
CA LEU A 78 10.59 16.73 -15.94
C LEU A 78 9.53 17.85 -16.07
N ARG A 79 8.93 18.29 -14.96
CA ARG A 79 7.99 19.43 -14.98
C ARG A 79 8.79 20.72 -14.85
N ASP A 80 8.72 21.56 -15.87
CA ASP A 80 9.41 22.85 -15.91
C ASP A 80 8.81 23.87 -14.93
N GLY A 81 9.68 24.71 -14.38
CA GLY A 81 9.30 25.81 -13.48
C GLY A 81 8.82 25.38 -12.09
N LEU A 82 8.91 24.09 -11.73
CA LEU A 82 8.64 23.64 -10.36
C LEU A 82 9.82 23.94 -9.43
N SER A 83 9.49 24.57 -8.30
CA SER A 83 10.36 24.71 -7.13
C SER A 83 9.77 23.95 -5.95
N ALA A 84 10.64 23.46 -5.07
CA ALA A 84 10.30 22.78 -3.83
C ALA A 84 10.77 23.61 -2.63
N CYS A 85 9.91 23.72 -1.63
CA CYS A 85 10.24 24.24 -0.30
C CYS A 85 9.65 23.29 0.74
N SER A 86 10.51 22.68 1.53
CA SER A 86 10.14 21.60 2.44
C SER A 86 10.44 21.98 3.89
N ARG A 87 9.60 21.49 4.80
CA ARG A 87 9.77 21.65 6.25
C ARG A 87 9.49 20.35 6.98
N VAL A 88 10.26 20.09 8.03
CA VAL A 88 9.98 18.99 8.97
C VAL A 88 8.81 19.42 9.84
N LEU A 89 7.73 18.65 9.82
CA LEU A 89 6.56 18.85 10.67
C LEU A 89 6.68 18.09 11.99
N ARG A 90 7.26 16.89 11.95
CA ARG A 90 7.49 16.02 13.10
C ARG A 90 8.71 15.16 12.87
N PHE A 91 9.37 14.79 13.96
CA PHE A 91 10.50 13.87 13.97
C PHE A 91 10.40 12.90 15.15
N PHE A 92 10.71 11.63 14.91
CA PHE A 92 10.75 10.61 15.96
C PHE A 92 11.70 9.47 15.59
N HIS A 93 12.02 8.62 16.54
CA HIS A 93 12.91 7.48 16.34
C HIS A 93 12.18 6.15 16.32
N ARG A 94 12.77 5.21 15.57
CA ARG A 94 12.45 3.79 15.53
C ARG A 94 13.76 3.02 15.50
N GLY A 95 14.15 2.45 16.64
CA GLY A 95 15.51 1.95 16.86
C GLY A 95 16.55 3.04 16.57
N HIS A 96 17.47 2.76 15.65
CA HIS A 96 18.53 3.69 15.23
C HIS A 96 18.14 4.58 14.03
N THR A 97 16.90 4.50 13.57
CA THR A 97 16.40 5.23 12.40
C THR A 97 15.60 6.45 12.87
N GLY A 98 15.92 7.62 12.34
CA GLY A 98 15.09 8.82 12.49
C GLY A 98 14.00 8.83 11.43
N ILE A 99 12.77 9.17 11.77
CA ILE A 99 11.65 9.29 10.84
C ILE A 99 11.16 10.73 10.88
N ALA A 100 11.22 11.41 9.75
CA ALA A 100 10.73 12.78 9.59
C ALA A 100 9.43 12.77 8.78
N LEU A 101 8.38 13.38 9.31
CA LEU A 101 7.23 13.80 8.51
C LEU A 101 7.56 15.16 7.89
N VAL A 102 7.63 15.22 6.58
CA VAL A 102 8.03 16.40 5.81
C VAL A 102 6.83 16.90 5.02
N ALA A 103 6.56 18.21 5.10
CA ALA A 103 5.66 18.88 4.17
C ALA A 103 6.48 19.59 3.11
N THR A 104 6.23 19.28 1.84
CA THR A 104 6.85 19.91 0.67
C THR A 104 5.81 20.72 -0.09
N GLU A 105 6.06 22.01 -0.21
CA GLU A 105 5.33 22.90 -1.09
C GLU A 105 5.99 22.92 -2.46
N LEU A 106 5.25 22.47 -3.47
CA LEU A 106 5.65 22.50 -4.87
C LEU A 106 4.99 23.70 -5.55
N THR A 107 5.79 24.64 -6.01
CA THR A 107 5.32 25.90 -6.62
C THR A 107 5.77 26.02 -8.06
N ALA A 108 4.81 26.26 -8.96
CA ALA A 108 4.99 26.68 -10.35
C ALA A 108 4.14 27.96 -10.60
N PRO A 109 4.38 28.71 -11.70
CA PRO A 109 3.70 29.99 -11.95
C PRO A 109 2.17 29.95 -11.89
N SER A 110 1.56 28.81 -12.22
CA SER A 110 0.09 28.63 -12.26
C SER A 110 -0.42 27.56 -11.30
N GLN A 111 0.45 26.92 -10.51
CA GLN A 111 0.07 25.77 -9.69
C GLN A 111 0.82 25.77 -8.37
N ARG A 112 0.07 25.52 -7.29
CA ARG A 112 0.62 25.12 -5.99
C ARG A 112 0.11 23.74 -5.65
N ALA A 113 0.99 22.90 -5.12
CA ALA A 113 0.63 21.62 -4.56
C ALA A 113 1.38 21.43 -3.24
N SER A 114 0.71 20.87 -2.25
CA SER A 114 1.34 20.42 -1.02
C SER A 114 1.43 18.91 -1.04
N LEU A 115 2.57 18.40 -0.58
CA LEU A 115 2.86 16.99 -0.49
C LEU A 115 3.36 16.70 0.92
N HIS A 116 2.91 15.61 1.52
CA HIS A 116 3.43 15.13 2.79
C HIS A 116 4.14 13.80 2.59
N THR A 117 5.34 13.67 3.16
CA THR A 117 6.15 12.47 3.04
C THR A 117 6.72 12.03 4.38
N PHE A 118 6.79 10.72 4.59
CA PHE A 118 7.70 10.16 5.59
C PHE A 118 9.06 9.91 4.96
N THR A 119 10.08 10.57 5.48
CA THR A 119 11.48 10.36 5.12
C THR A 119 12.15 9.61 6.26
N ALA A 120 12.61 8.39 6.00
CA ALA A 120 13.40 7.62 6.95
C ALA A 120 14.89 7.95 6.78
N LEU A 121 15.56 8.24 7.88
CA LEU A 121 16.95 8.71 7.93
C LEU A 121 17.80 7.77 8.77
N ARG A 122 19.05 7.56 8.33
CA ARG A 122 20.06 6.83 9.10
C ARG A 122 21.40 7.53 9.00
N ARG A 123 22.21 7.40 10.05
CA ARG A 123 23.62 7.79 10.00
C ARG A 123 24.45 6.63 9.45
N GLN A 124 25.16 6.85 8.34
CA GLN A 124 26.03 5.87 7.70
C GLN A 124 27.38 6.53 7.40
N ALA A 125 28.46 5.94 7.93
CA ALA A 125 29.82 6.47 7.82
C ALA A 125 29.92 7.97 8.21
N GLY A 126 29.27 8.36 9.31
CA GLY A 126 29.26 9.74 9.82
C GLY A 126 28.26 10.68 9.15
N ARG A 127 27.77 10.37 7.95
CA ARG A 127 26.80 11.19 7.20
C ARG A 127 25.36 10.73 7.45
N VAL A 128 24.42 11.67 7.42
CA VAL A 128 22.98 11.37 7.44
C VAL A 128 22.49 11.16 6.01
N VAL A 129 21.82 10.04 5.78
CA VAL A 129 21.29 9.66 4.46
C VAL A 129 19.82 9.25 4.58
N ALA A 130 19.05 9.50 3.54
CA ALA A 130 17.69 9.01 3.41
C ALA A 130 17.69 7.52 3.00
N LEU A 131 16.96 6.70 3.74
CA LEU A 131 16.69 5.31 3.37
C LEU A 131 15.60 5.24 2.29
N PHE A 132 14.55 6.04 2.46
CA PHE A 132 13.40 6.14 1.57
C PHE A 132 12.53 7.36 1.95
N SER A 133 11.66 7.78 1.02
CA SER A 133 10.69 8.86 1.21
C SER A 133 9.31 8.49 0.65
N ILE A 134 8.32 8.20 1.50
CA ILE A 134 6.98 7.69 1.15
C ILE A 134 5.94 8.79 1.26
N ASP A 135 5.09 8.92 0.24
CA ASP A 135 3.93 9.84 0.29
C ASP A 135 2.87 9.36 1.26
N VAL A 136 2.31 10.31 2.01
CA VAL A 136 1.29 10.01 3.01
C VAL A 136 0.20 11.07 3.03
N ASP A 137 -0.99 10.64 3.43
CA ASP A 137 -1.99 11.58 3.95
C ASP A 137 -1.55 12.00 5.36
N PRO A 138 -1.25 13.30 5.61
CA PRO A 138 -0.72 13.74 6.89
C PRO A 138 -1.63 13.43 8.08
N ARG A 139 -2.96 13.35 7.89
CA ARG A 139 -3.90 13.06 8.97
C ARG A 139 -3.81 11.59 9.40
N ALA A 140 -3.80 10.67 8.45
CA ALA A 140 -3.66 9.24 8.73
C ALA A 140 -2.24 8.87 9.19
N ALA A 141 -1.22 9.56 8.66
CA ALA A 141 0.19 9.24 8.89
C ALA A 141 0.61 9.33 10.37
N ILE A 142 0.23 10.40 11.06
CA ILE A 142 0.75 10.72 12.39
C ILE A 142 0.28 9.71 13.45
N GLU A 143 -0.97 9.27 13.38
CA GLU A 143 -1.56 8.39 14.39
C GLU A 143 -0.96 6.98 14.34
N HIS A 144 -0.63 6.49 13.15
CA HIS A 144 -0.19 5.11 12.95
C HIS A 144 1.32 4.91 13.01
N ALA A 145 2.12 5.95 12.74
CA ALA A 145 3.56 5.82 12.64
C ALA A 145 4.28 5.57 13.97
N HIS A 146 3.61 5.74 15.12
CA HIS A 146 4.16 5.50 16.47
C HIS A 146 3.79 4.14 17.09
N GLY A 147 2.81 3.42 16.54
CA GLY A 147 2.31 2.18 17.14
C GLY A 147 3.20 0.95 16.88
N SER A 148 3.13 -0.05 17.76
CA SER A 148 3.62 -1.43 17.51
C SER A 148 2.51 -2.33 16.93
N SER A 149 1.39 -1.73 16.54
CA SER A 149 0.30 -2.43 15.88
C SER A 149 -0.51 -1.46 15.04
N PHE A 150 -1.17 -2.01 14.04
CA PHE A 150 -2.20 -1.34 13.28
C PHE A 150 -3.49 -2.16 13.41
N ALA A 151 -4.59 -1.50 13.68
CA ALA A 151 -5.89 -2.12 13.73
C ALA A 151 -6.87 -1.30 12.90
N CYS A 152 -7.66 -1.99 12.08
CA CYS A 152 -8.80 -1.41 11.41
C CYS A 152 -10.07 -2.04 11.99
N PRO A 153 -10.76 -1.39 12.95
CA PRO A 153 -11.99 -1.89 13.51
C PRO A 153 -13.10 -2.08 12.46
N ALA A 154 -13.07 -1.30 11.37
CA ALA A 154 -14.02 -1.42 10.27
C ALA A 154 -13.83 -2.73 9.49
N CYS A 155 -12.59 -3.05 9.13
CA CYS A 155 -12.23 -4.28 8.44
C CYS A 155 -12.04 -5.49 9.38
N ASN A 156 -12.25 -5.32 10.69
CA ASN A 156 -12.13 -6.35 11.72
C ASN A 156 -10.76 -7.06 11.79
N TYR A 157 -9.66 -6.34 11.61
CA TYR A 157 -8.33 -6.94 11.73
C TYR A 157 -7.34 -6.09 12.54
N ARG A 158 -6.35 -6.77 13.12
CA ARG A 158 -5.16 -6.18 13.72
C ARG A 158 -3.93 -6.92 13.25
N ILE A 159 -2.84 -6.18 13.06
CA ILE A 159 -1.51 -6.72 12.83
C ILE A 159 -0.53 -6.03 13.79
N ARG A 160 0.43 -6.78 14.32
CA ARG A 160 1.48 -6.28 15.22
C ARG A 160 2.83 -6.32 14.52
N PHE A 161 3.70 -5.38 14.89
CA PHE A 161 5.05 -5.27 14.35
C PHE A 161 5.92 -4.54 15.37
N ASP A 162 7.22 -4.80 15.34
CA ASP A 162 8.18 -4.15 16.24
C ASP A 162 8.65 -2.80 15.68
N ASP A 163 9.66 -2.21 16.33
CA ASP A 163 10.23 -0.93 15.95
C ASP A 163 11.09 -0.96 14.68
N ARG A 164 11.33 -2.14 14.08
CA ARG A 164 12.03 -2.26 12.80
C ARG A 164 11.13 -2.01 11.59
N TRP A 165 9.82 -1.87 11.82
CA TRP A 165 8.83 -1.60 10.79
C TRP A 165 8.23 -0.21 10.95
N LEU A 166 8.09 0.48 9.82
CA LEU A 166 7.27 1.68 9.73
C LEU A 166 5.93 1.32 9.07
N ALA A 167 4.85 1.56 9.80
CA ALA A 167 3.49 1.48 9.27
C ALA A 167 3.11 2.78 8.55
N VAL A 168 2.72 2.63 7.29
CA VAL A 168 2.30 3.72 6.42
C VAL A 168 0.92 3.41 5.82
N PRO A 169 -0.16 3.99 6.38
CA PRO A 169 -1.48 3.89 5.78
C PRO A 169 -1.47 4.48 4.37
N ARG A 170 -2.15 3.81 3.43
CA ARG A 170 -2.27 4.29 2.06
C ARG A 170 -3.63 4.87 1.83
N ALA A 171 -3.67 5.94 1.02
CA ALA A 171 -4.93 6.40 0.48
C ALA A 171 -5.61 5.26 -0.29
N GLN A 172 -6.89 5.01 0.00
CA GLN A 172 -7.70 3.99 -0.68
C GLN A 172 -7.61 4.12 -2.20
N SER A 173 -7.47 5.35 -2.71
CA SER A 173 -7.33 5.65 -4.13
C SER A 173 -6.07 5.11 -4.80
N GLU A 174 -5.05 4.73 -4.04
CA GLU A 174 -3.81 4.18 -4.58
C GLU A 174 -3.70 2.66 -4.39
N GLY A 175 -4.48 2.10 -3.46
CA GLY A 175 -4.49 0.66 -3.17
C GLY A 175 -5.49 -0.12 -4.03
N GLY A 176 -6.56 0.52 -4.52
CA GLY A 176 -7.67 -0.19 -5.14
C GLY A 176 -8.41 -1.11 -4.16
N CYS A 177 -8.17 -0.91 -2.87
CA CYS A 177 -8.66 -1.72 -1.76
C CYS A 177 -9.53 -0.83 -0.84
N THR A 178 -10.38 -1.49 -0.05
CA THR A 178 -11.17 -0.84 1.00
C THR A 178 -10.25 -0.23 2.09
N GLU A 179 -9.16 -0.92 2.39
CA GLU A 179 -8.12 -0.48 3.31
C GLU A 179 -6.77 -0.94 2.77
N ALA A 180 -5.72 -0.14 2.93
CA ALA A 180 -4.37 -0.53 2.53
C ALA A 180 -3.31 0.06 3.46
N LEU A 181 -2.33 -0.77 3.80
CA LEU A 181 -1.25 -0.45 4.73
C LEU A 181 0.06 -1.00 4.16
N TRP A 182 1.11 -0.18 4.18
CA TRP A 182 2.48 -0.65 3.99
C TRP A 182 3.17 -0.80 5.34
N LEU A 183 3.85 -1.92 5.53
CA LEU A 183 4.88 -2.06 6.57
C LEU A 183 6.24 -2.07 5.87
N VAL A 184 7.04 -1.03 6.09
CA VAL A 184 8.33 -0.87 5.43
C VAL A 184 9.45 -1.17 6.43
N SER A 185 10.35 -2.09 6.08
CA SER A 185 11.49 -2.42 6.93
C SER A 185 12.49 -1.26 6.94
N LEU A 186 12.83 -0.81 8.14
CA LEU A 186 13.83 0.23 8.37
C LEU A 186 15.24 -0.33 8.24
N GLU A 187 15.43 -1.64 8.41
CA GLU A 187 16.74 -2.28 8.40
C GLU A 187 17.07 -2.89 7.04
N ARG A 188 16.08 -3.47 6.37
CA ARG A 188 16.24 -4.28 5.16
C ARG A 188 15.46 -3.74 3.99
N ASP A 189 15.83 -4.18 2.79
CA ASP A 189 15.04 -3.96 1.58
C ASP A 189 13.89 -4.97 1.49
N VAL A 190 12.91 -4.81 2.38
CA VAL A 190 11.70 -5.61 2.43
C VAL A 190 10.53 -4.70 2.81
N PHE A 191 9.39 -4.90 2.17
CA PHE A 191 8.15 -4.30 2.60
C PHE A 191 7.01 -5.32 2.54
N LEU A 192 5.99 -5.12 3.37
CA LEU A 192 4.74 -5.86 3.33
C LEU A 192 3.63 -4.94 2.86
N ASP A 193 2.91 -5.39 1.85
CA ASP A 193 1.71 -4.76 1.31
C ASP A 193 0.49 -5.47 1.89
N ILE A 194 -0.27 -4.76 2.73
CA ILE A 194 -1.48 -5.26 3.36
C ILE A 194 -2.65 -4.56 2.67
N GLY A 195 -3.52 -5.34 2.03
CA GLY A 195 -4.70 -4.84 1.34
C GLY A 195 -5.94 -5.58 1.79
N VAL A 196 -7.03 -4.86 2.02
CA VAL A 196 -8.33 -5.45 2.35
C VAL A 196 -9.33 -5.14 1.26
N THR A 197 -9.95 -6.18 0.71
CA THR A 197 -10.96 -6.07 -0.33
C THR A 197 -12.27 -6.69 0.13
N HIS A 198 -13.37 -6.01 -0.18
CA HIS A 198 -14.70 -6.55 0.00
C HIS A 198 -15.23 -7.17 -1.31
N CYS A 199 -15.58 -8.45 -1.28
CA CYS A 199 -16.13 -9.20 -2.39
C CYS A 199 -17.67 -9.14 -2.42
N SER A 200 -18.24 -9.31 -3.62
CA SER A 200 -19.71 -9.35 -3.79
C SER A 200 -20.34 -10.53 -3.07
N ALA A 201 -19.69 -11.70 -3.12
CA ALA A 201 -20.06 -12.91 -2.41
C ALA A 201 -18.91 -13.42 -1.54
N ALA A 202 -19.21 -14.38 -0.65
CA ALA A 202 -18.17 -15.06 0.10
C ALA A 202 -17.21 -15.79 -0.86
N THR A 203 -15.92 -15.77 -0.57
CA THR A 203 -14.90 -16.41 -1.40
C THR A 203 -13.93 -17.21 -0.56
N ASP A 204 -13.44 -18.31 -1.12
CA ASP A 204 -12.30 -19.02 -0.56
C ASP A 204 -10.99 -18.29 -0.89
N ALA A 205 -10.02 -18.38 0.02
CA ALA A 205 -8.73 -17.71 -0.10
C ALA A 205 -7.89 -18.21 -1.28
N ARG A 206 -7.96 -19.50 -1.62
CA ARG A 206 -7.26 -20.06 -2.80
C ARG A 206 -7.82 -19.45 -4.07
N HIS A 207 -9.14 -19.41 -4.20
CA HIS A 207 -9.78 -18.78 -5.35
C HIS A 207 -9.42 -17.29 -5.48
N ALA A 208 -9.42 -16.56 -4.36
CA ALA A 208 -9.00 -15.16 -4.34
C ALA A 208 -7.52 -14.99 -4.75
N LEU A 209 -6.63 -15.85 -4.24
CA LEU A 209 -5.21 -15.84 -4.60
C LEU A 209 -5.00 -16.16 -6.09
N ASP A 210 -5.66 -17.17 -6.64
CA ASP A 210 -5.55 -17.52 -8.06
C ASP A 210 -5.99 -16.36 -8.96
N ARG A 211 -7.05 -15.63 -8.58
CA ARG A 211 -7.46 -14.40 -9.29
C ARG A 211 -6.41 -13.29 -9.21
N ILE A 212 -5.80 -13.08 -8.05
CA ILE A 212 -4.73 -12.10 -7.87
C ILE A 212 -3.51 -12.46 -8.73
N LEU A 213 -3.11 -13.73 -8.73
CA LEU A 213 -2.01 -14.23 -9.54
C LEU A 213 -2.30 -14.08 -11.03
N GLN A 214 -3.51 -14.43 -11.48
CA GLN A 214 -3.92 -14.26 -12.86
C GLN A 214 -3.84 -12.78 -13.29
N ALA A 215 -4.39 -11.86 -12.49
CA ALA A 215 -4.31 -10.43 -12.77
C ALA A 215 -2.86 -9.93 -12.85
N LYS A 216 -1.99 -10.40 -11.95
CA LYS A 216 -0.55 -10.05 -11.98
C LYS A 216 0.19 -10.64 -13.18
N ARG A 217 -0.15 -11.85 -13.63
CA ARG A 217 0.40 -12.45 -14.86
C ARG A 217 -0.05 -11.69 -16.10
N THR A 218 -1.33 -11.37 -16.21
CA THR A 218 -1.87 -10.55 -17.32
C THR A 218 -1.19 -9.18 -17.37
N ALA A 219 -0.95 -8.56 -16.21
CA ALA A 219 -0.21 -7.30 -16.11
C ALA A 219 1.33 -7.46 -16.27
N ARG A 220 1.83 -8.67 -16.52
CA ARG A 220 3.26 -9.00 -16.65
C ARG A 220 4.11 -8.52 -15.47
N LEU A 221 3.56 -8.66 -14.26
CA LEU A 221 4.21 -8.28 -12.99
C LEU A 221 4.96 -9.46 -12.34
N LEU A 222 4.57 -10.70 -12.66
CA LEU A 222 5.30 -11.90 -12.24
C LEU A 222 6.37 -12.26 -13.28
N ALA A 223 7.38 -13.01 -12.86
CA ALA A 223 8.38 -13.56 -13.77
C ALA A 223 7.73 -14.55 -14.75
N GLU A 224 8.25 -14.64 -15.98
CA GLU A 224 7.66 -15.45 -17.05
C GLU A 224 7.83 -16.96 -16.80
N ASP A 225 8.86 -17.34 -16.03
CA ASP A 225 9.22 -18.71 -15.65
C ASP A 225 8.65 -19.14 -14.29
N ASP A 226 7.79 -18.33 -13.68
CA ASP A 226 7.25 -18.60 -12.35
C ASP A 226 6.19 -19.72 -12.38
N SER A 227 6.62 -20.92 -12.00
CA SER A 227 5.82 -22.14 -11.91
C SER A 227 5.35 -22.46 -10.48
N ALA A 228 5.54 -21.55 -9.53
CA ALA A 228 5.21 -21.83 -8.14
C ALA A 228 3.71 -22.07 -7.96
N THR A 229 3.38 -23.10 -7.19
CA THR A 229 2.01 -23.48 -6.89
C THR A 229 1.58 -22.91 -5.54
N PRO A 230 0.37 -22.34 -5.43
CA PRO A 230 -0.11 -21.91 -4.13
C PRO A 230 -0.31 -23.10 -3.18
N SER A 231 -0.12 -22.85 -1.90
CA SER A 231 -0.25 -23.80 -0.79
C SER A 231 -1.26 -23.30 0.23
N ALA A 232 -1.73 -24.17 1.13
CA ALA A 232 -2.59 -23.77 2.23
C ALA A 232 -1.79 -23.01 3.29
N TRP A 233 -2.39 -21.98 3.89
CA TRP A 233 -1.76 -21.20 4.96
C TRP A 233 -2.82 -20.56 5.86
N LEU A 234 -2.54 -20.48 7.16
CA LEU A 234 -3.31 -19.66 8.09
C LEU A 234 -2.32 -19.07 9.11
N PRO A 235 -2.52 -17.81 9.53
CA PRO A 235 -1.75 -17.23 10.65
C PRO A 235 -1.91 -18.08 11.90
N ARG A 236 -0.85 -18.19 12.72
CA ARG A 236 -0.92 -18.94 13.99
C ARG A 236 -2.02 -18.44 14.93
N GLY A 237 -2.33 -17.15 14.89
CA GLY A 237 -3.39 -16.53 15.71
C GLY A 237 -4.83 -16.91 15.30
N ILE A 238 -5.02 -17.53 14.14
CA ILE A 238 -6.35 -17.94 13.66
C ILE A 238 -6.54 -19.45 13.96
N PRO A 239 -7.58 -19.82 14.75
CA PRO A 239 -7.83 -21.22 15.07
C PRO A 239 -8.00 -22.09 13.82
N ARG A 240 -7.33 -23.25 13.80
CA ARG A 240 -7.43 -24.22 12.69
C ARG A 240 -8.62 -25.18 12.81
N ARG A 241 -9.26 -25.24 13.98
CA ARG A 241 -10.38 -26.16 14.27
C ARG A 241 -11.71 -25.43 14.19
N ASP A 242 -12.68 -26.10 13.56
CA ASP A 242 -14.08 -25.75 13.39
C ASP A 242 -14.40 -24.26 13.41
N THR A 243 -14.39 -23.66 12.22
CA THR A 243 -14.99 -22.36 11.93
C THR A 243 -16.48 -22.26 12.32
N ALA A 244 -17.08 -23.35 12.82
CA ALA A 244 -18.40 -23.36 13.44
C ALA A 244 -18.49 -22.38 14.63
N ASP A 245 -17.43 -22.24 15.44
CA ASP A 245 -17.44 -21.36 16.62
C ASP A 245 -17.16 -19.87 16.28
N LEU A 246 -16.59 -19.61 15.10
CA LEU A 246 -16.22 -18.25 14.66
C LEU A 246 -17.37 -17.50 13.98
N GLY A 247 -18.53 -18.14 13.75
CA GLY A 247 -19.64 -17.53 13.00
C GLY A 247 -19.29 -17.13 11.56
N VAL A 248 -18.07 -17.41 11.09
CA VAL A 248 -17.55 -17.11 9.76
C VAL A 248 -16.54 -18.19 9.34
N ALA A 249 -16.71 -18.73 8.12
CA ALA A 249 -15.72 -19.60 7.51
C ALA A 249 -14.46 -18.79 7.17
N VAL A 250 -13.33 -19.19 7.74
CA VAL A 250 -12.01 -18.62 7.45
C VAL A 250 -11.18 -19.63 6.68
N SER A 251 -10.58 -19.17 5.58
CA SER A 251 -9.63 -19.94 4.78
C SER A 251 -8.39 -19.10 4.52
N GLY A 252 -7.28 -19.75 4.20
CA GLY A 252 -6.08 -19.03 3.80
C GLY A 252 -5.21 -19.82 2.84
N ALA A 253 -4.50 -19.07 2.00
CA ALA A 253 -3.65 -19.57 0.94
C ALA A 253 -2.37 -18.74 0.86
N ARG A 254 -1.31 -19.36 0.37
CA ARG A 254 0.01 -18.76 0.28
C ARG A 254 0.65 -19.05 -1.06
N TYR A 255 1.39 -18.10 -1.58
CA TYR A 255 2.19 -18.23 -2.79
C TYR A 255 3.57 -17.59 -2.59
N GLN A 256 4.62 -18.31 -2.95
CA GLN A 256 5.98 -17.80 -3.01
C GLN A 256 6.48 -17.87 -4.43
N GLY A 257 6.94 -16.74 -4.97
CA GLY A 257 7.41 -16.66 -6.34
C GLY A 257 8.33 -15.47 -6.56
N SER A 258 8.42 -15.06 -7.82
CA SER A 258 9.29 -13.97 -8.27
C SER A 258 8.51 -12.97 -9.11
N CYS A 259 8.77 -11.68 -8.88
CA CYS A 259 8.28 -10.60 -9.73
C CYS A 259 9.24 -10.34 -10.89
N ARG A 260 8.70 -9.75 -11.96
CA ARG A 260 9.50 -9.19 -13.05
C ARG A 260 10.48 -8.17 -12.47
N GLY A 261 11.76 -8.27 -12.85
CA GLY A 261 12.84 -7.49 -12.24
C GLY A 261 13.59 -8.19 -11.11
N GLY A 262 13.34 -9.49 -10.87
CA GLY A 262 14.16 -10.33 -9.99
C GLY A 262 13.85 -10.19 -8.49
N LEU A 263 12.76 -9.53 -8.13
CA LEU A 263 12.32 -9.42 -6.73
C LEU A 263 11.61 -10.70 -6.30
N ALA A 264 11.86 -11.16 -5.08
CA ALA A 264 11.10 -12.23 -4.48
C ALA A 264 9.77 -11.70 -3.92
N VAL A 265 8.73 -12.52 -3.98
CA VAL A 265 7.42 -12.22 -3.41
C VAL A 265 6.86 -13.40 -2.60
N ASP A 266 6.32 -13.11 -1.43
CA ASP A 266 5.59 -14.06 -0.58
C ASP A 266 4.20 -13.47 -0.29
N MET A 267 3.18 -13.98 -0.98
CA MET A 267 1.79 -13.53 -0.85
C MET A 267 1.03 -14.50 0.04
N HIS A 268 0.34 -13.93 1.02
CA HIS A 268 -0.57 -14.64 1.91
C HIS A 268 -1.95 -14.02 1.74
N VAL A 269 -2.94 -14.85 1.50
CA VAL A 269 -4.34 -14.44 1.37
C VAL A 269 -5.12 -15.12 2.47
N LEU A 270 -5.89 -14.34 3.22
CA LEU A 270 -6.88 -14.83 4.16
C LEU A 270 -8.25 -14.36 3.70
N ALA A 271 -9.24 -15.26 3.69
CA ALA A 271 -10.62 -14.92 3.39
C ALA A 271 -11.50 -15.25 4.59
N ALA A 272 -12.35 -14.30 4.97
CA ALA A 272 -13.33 -14.42 6.05
C ALA A 272 -14.67 -13.89 5.55
N GLY A 273 -15.55 -14.82 5.11
CA GLY A 273 -16.79 -14.46 4.45
C GLY A 273 -16.54 -13.66 3.16
N ARG A 274 -17.02 -12.42 3.11
CA ARG A 274 -16.84 -11.50 1.96
C ARG A 274 -15.56 -10.66 2.03
N MET A 275 -14.82 -10.75 3.12
CA MET A 275 -13.59 -10.00 3.31
C MET A 275 -12.40 -10.82 2.84
N VAL A 276 -11.54 -10.22 2.02
CA VAL A 276 -10.27 -10.80 1.57
C VAL A 276 -9.14 -9.89 2.03
N PHE A 277 -8.19 -10.47 2.76
CA PHE A 277 -6.99 -9.81 3.25
C PHE A 277 -5.81 -10.37 2.47
N LEU A 278 -5.09 -9.49 1.76
CA LEU A 278 -3.83 -9.79 1.11
C LEU A 278 -2.70 -9.26 1.98
N LEU A 279 -1.75 -10.10 2.36
CA LEU A 279 -0.50 -9.73 3.02
C LEU A 279 0.65 -10.20 2.13
N ALA A 280 1.30 -9.28 1.43
CA ALA A 280 2.33 -9.60 0.44
C ALA A 280 3.68 -8.99 0.80
N ALA A 281 4.64 -9.82 1.21
CA ALA A 281 6.03 -9.41 1.41
C ALA A 281 6.76 -9.39 0.07
N ARG A 282 7.52 -8.33 -0.21
CA ARG A 282 8.33 -8.18 -1.43
C ARG A 282 9.68 -7.57 -1.10
N GLY A 283 10.71 -7.98 -1.83
CA GLY A 283 12.06 -7.43 -1.66
C GLY A 283 13.09 -8.16 -2.52
N ASN A 284 14.35 -7.74 -2.40
CA ASN A 284 15.46 -8.51 -2.96
C ASN A 284 15.45 -9.93 -2.34
N PRO A 285 15.67 -11.01 -3.12
CA PRO A 285 15.62 -12.38 -2.61
C PRO A 285 16.48 -12.62 -1.36
N SER A 286 17.71 -12.08 -1.34
CA SER A 286 18.62 -12.20 -0.20
C SER A 286 18.14 -11.42 1.02
N ALA A 287 17.59 -10.21 0.81
CA ALA A 287 17.03 -9.39 1.87
C ALA A 287 15.77 -10.02 2.47
N LEU A 288 14.88 -10.56 1.64
CA LEU A 288 13.66 -11.24 2.08
C LEU A 288 13.98 -12.54 2.83
N CYS A 289 14.98 -13.30 2.38
CA CYS A 289 15.49 -14.48 3.08
C CYS A 289 16.05 -14.09 4.46
N ALA A 290 16.86 -13.04 4.53
CA ALA A 290 17.43 -12.59 5.80
C ALA A 290 16.40 -11.96 6.76
N ALA A 291 15.31 -11.40 6.23
CA ALA A 291 14.19 -10.85 7.00
C ALA A 291 13.13 -11.91 7.35
N ARG A 292 13.35 -13.19 7.01
CA ARG A 292 12.28 -14.20 6.99
C ARG A 292 11.53 -14.31 8.32
N ALA A 293 12.28 -14.42 9.42
CA ALA A 293 11.68 -14.52 10.75
C ALA A 293 10.89 -13.26 11.15
N GLU A 294 11.33 -12.09 10.72
CA GLU A 294 10.68 -10.80 11.00
C GLU A 294 9.37 -10.69 10.22
N VAL A 295 9.40 -11.06 8.93
CA VAL A 295 8.22 -11.14 8.07
C VAL A 295 7.22 -12.16 8.62
N ASP A 296 7.67 -13.36 8.95
CA ASP A 296 6.81 -14.42 9.50
C ASP A 296 6.19 -13.99 10.83
N ALA A 297 6.93 -13.29 11.70
CA ALA A 297 6.38 -12.76 12.96
C ALA A 297 5.26 -11.74 12.73
N VAL A 298 5.42 -10.84 11.75
CA VAL A 298 4.38 -9.87 11.40
C VAL A 298 3.16 -10.59 10.81
N LEU A 299 3.35 -11.53 9.90
CA LEU A 299 2.26 -12.29 9.27
C LEU A 299 1.50 -13.16 10.30
N ASP A 300 2.21 -13.84 11.20
CA ASP A 300 1.63 -14.67 12.25
C ASP A 300 0.90 -13.84 13.33
N SER A 301 1.18 -12.54 13.42
CA SER A 301 0.50 -11.62 14.35
C SER A 301 -0.89 -11.17 13.90
N PHE A 302 -1.29 -11.51 12.66
CA PHE A 302 -2.60 -11.18 12.14
C PHE A 302 -3.69 -11.83 12.99
N GLU A 303 -4.67 -11.02 13.40
CA GLU A 303 -5.84 -11.48 14.15
C GLU A 303 -7.11 -10.78 13.67
N LEU A 304 -8.24 -11.49 13.78
CA LEU A 304 -9.57 -10.87 13.70
C LEU A 304 -9.89 -10.24 15.05
N VAL A 305 -10.22 -8.95 15.06
CA VAL A 305 -10.41 -8.17 16.31
C VAL A 305 -11.61 -8.68 17.10
N ASP A 306 -12.71 -8.96 16.42
CA ASP A 306 -13.91 -9.57 16.95
C ASP A 306 -14.25 -10.83 16.12
N PRO A 307 -13.82 -12.01 16.58
CA PRO A 307 -14.05 -13.26 15.87
C PRO A 307 -15.51 -13.71 15.93
N LYS A 308 -16.40 -13.03 16.67
CA LYS A 308 -17.83 -13.39 16.77
C LYS A 308 -18.68 -12.71 15.71
N LEU A 309 -18.13 -11.74 14.97
CA LEU A 309 -18.86 -11.07 13.90
C LEU A 309 -19.15 -12.07 12.77
N THR A 310 -20.41 -12.17 12.40
CA THR A 310 -20.81 -12.90 11.20
C THR A 310 -20.21 -12.25 9.96
N ALA A 311 -20.09 -13.03 8.87
CA ALA A 311 -19.64 -12.53 7.57
C ALA A 311 -20.42 -11.29 7.09
N ALA A 312 -21.74 -11.26 7.32
CA ALA A 312 -22.60 -10.14 6.96
C ALA A 312 -22.28 -8.88 7.79
N GLN A 313 -22.11 -9.03 9.11
CA GLN A 313 -21.76 -7.91 10.00
C GLN A 313 -20.39 -7.33 9.67
N MET A 314 -19.38 -8.17 9.37
CA MET A 314 -18.06 -7.70 8.94
C MET A 314 -18.15 -6.86 7.66
N ALA A 315 -18.85 -7.38 6.65
CA ALA A 315 -19.07 -6.71 5.38
C ALA A 315 -19.80 -5.37 5.53
N GLU A 316 -20.92 -5.37 6.24
CA GLU A 316 -21.73 -4.16 6.46
C GLU A 316 -20.95 -3.10 7.23
N ARG A 317 -20.21 -3.49 8.27
CA ARG A 317 -19.37 -2.59 9.06
C ARG A 317 -18.26 -1.96 8.22
N ALA A 318 -17.56 -2.75 7.41
CA ALA A 318 -16.51 -2.26 6.52
C ALA A 318 -17.08 -1.27 5.50
N LEU A 319 -18.19 -1.62 4.83
CA LEU A 319 -18.85 -0.74 3.88
C LEU A 319 -19.30 0.55 4.55
N ARG A 320 -19.98 0.48 5.71
CA ARG A 320 -20.47 1.66 6.42
C ARG A 320 -19.32 2.59 6.82
N LEU A 321 -18.24 2.08 7.40
CA LEU A 321 -17.18 2.94 7.94
C LEU A 321 -16.21 3.45 6.87
N HIS A 322 -15.97 2.69 5.79
CA HIS A 322 -15.10 3.13 4.69
C HIS A 322 -15.80 3.93 3.60
N THR A 323 -17.14 3.94 3.55
CA THR A 323 -17.93 4.76 2.59
C THR A 323 -18.63 5.95 3.24
N GLY A 324 -18.18 6.39 4.42
CA GLY A 324 -18.76 7.54 5.10
C GLY A 324 -20.20 7.32 5.58
N GLY A 325 -20.60 6.09 5.89
CA GLY A 325 -21.90 5.78 6.48
C GLY A 325 -23.02 5.56 5.48
N GLY A 326 -22.69 5.27 4.22
CA GLY A 326 -23.67 4.97 3.17
C GLY A 326 -24.45 3.69 3.43
N THR A 327 -25.77 3.72 3.22
CA THR A 327 -26.65 2.55 3.32
C THR A 327 -27.73 2.56 2.24
N PHE A 328 -28.25 1.38 1.91
CA PHE A 328 -29.45 1.23 1.09
C PHE A 328 -30.69 1.14 1.98
N ASP A 329 -31.75 1.87 1.63
CA ASP A 329 -33.05 1.90 2.31
C ASP A 329 -34.23 1.85 1.32
N GLY A 330 -35.45 1.84 1.87
CA GLY A 330 -36.71 1.85 1.12
C GLY A 330 -37.32 0.46 0.88
N PRO A 331 -38.57 0.39 0.37
CA PRO A 331 -39.34 -0.86 0.27
C PRO A 331 -38.67 -1.95 -0.58
N CYS A 332 -37.89 -1.53 -1.58
CA CYS A 332 -37.15 -2.42 -2.48
C CYS A 332 -35.63 -2.37 -2.26
N GLY A 333 -35.16 -1.67 -1.22
CA GLY A 333 -33.73 -1.43 -0.96
C GLY A 333 -33.00 -0.63 -2.05
N ASN A 334 -33.70 -0.04 -3.03
CA ASN A 334 -33.07 0.59 -4.20
C ASN A 334 -32.64 2.04 -3.95
N ARG A 335 -32.86 2.60 -2.75
CA ARG A 335 -32.48 3.98 -2.44
C ARG A 335 -31.21 4.00 -1.59
N TYR A 336 -30.12 4.46 -2.16
CA TYR A 336 -28.90 4.75 -1.42
C TYR A 336 -29.01 6.10 -0.70
N ARG A 337 -28.58 6.14 0.56
CA ARG A 337 -28.38 7.36 1.33
C ARG A 337 -27.01 7.40 1.97
N ASN A 338 -26.37 8.56 1.92
CA ASN A 338 -25.14 8.85 2.63
C ASN A 338 -25.27 10.19 3.36
N PRO A 339 -25.54 10.17 4.68
CA PRO A 339 -25.70 11.39 5.46
C PRO A 339 -24.44 12.26 5.51
N THR A 340 -23.26 11.63 5.62
CA THR A 340 -21.96 12.32 5.71
C THR A 340 -21.68 13.19 4.49
N HIS A 341 -22.02 12.68 3.30
CA HIS A 341 -21.83 13.40 2.04
C HIS A 341 -23.11 14.08 1.54
N ARG A 342 -24.21 14.01 2.29
CA ARG A 342 -25.54 14.57 1.95
C ARG A 342 -26.03 14.10 0.57
N VAL A 343 -25.79 12.84 0.24
CA VAL A 343 -26.21 12.23 -1.03
C VAL A 343 -27.38 11.29 -0.81
N ALA A 344 -28.37 11.36 -1.69
CA ALA A 344 -29.42 10.35 -1.83
C ALA A 344 -29.62 10.02 -3.31
N ILE A 345 -29.54 8.74 -3.65
CA ILE A 345 -29.63 8.24 -5.02
C ILE A 345 -30.64 7.10 -5.03
N THR A 346 -31.68 7.21 -5.86
CA THR A 346 -32.61 6.11 -6.10
C THR A 346 -32.22 5.40 -7.38
N GLY A 347 -31.84 4.14 -7.27
CA GLY A 347 -31.57 3.29 -8.43
C GLY A 347 -32.84 2.79 -9.10
N PRO A 348 -32.72 2.18 -10.29
CA PRO A 348 -33.86 1.63 -11.01
C PRO A 348 -34.61 0.57 -10.19
N THR A 349 -35.94 0.57 -10.28
CA THR A 349 -36.79 -0.41 -9.59
C THR A 349 -36.51 -1.83 -10.10
N GLY A 350 -36.41 -2.80 -9.20
CA GLY A 350 -36.20 -4.21 -9.52
C GLY A 350 -34.77 -4.58 -9.95
N TRP A 351 -33.83 -3.63 -9.89
CA TRP A 351 -32.42 -3.92 -10.10
C TRP A 351 -31.77 -4.33 -8.78
N ASP A 352 -30.88 -5.31 -8.84
CA ASP A 352 -30.01 -5.65 -7.72
C ASP A 352 -29.11 -4.47 -7.42
N HIS A 353 -28.79 -4.24 -6.15
CA HIS A 353 -27.97 -3.12 -5.72
C HIS A 353 -26.84 -3.59 -4.82
N GLN A 354 -25.71 -2.90 -4.92
CA GLN A 354 -24.53 -3.20 -4.12
C GLN A 354 -23.78 -1.91 -3.76
N LEU A 355 -23.41 -1.79 -2.49
CA LEU A 355 -22.41 -0.83 -2.04
C LEU A 355 -21.04 -1.51 -2.05
N ARG A 356 -20.06 -0.84 -2.65
CA ARG A 356 -18.67 -1.29 -2.72
C ARG A 356 -17.79 -0.26 -2.02
N ALA A 357 -16.86 -0.74 -1.21
CA ALA A 357 -15.81 0.09 -0.64
C ALA A 357 -14.56 0.02 -1.52
N GLY A 358 -13.84 1.14 -1.61
CA GLY A 358 -12.64 1.26 -2.44
C GLY A 358 -12.11 2.69 -2.42
N ALA A 359 -11.48 3.10 -3.53
CA ALA A 359 -10.86 4.40 -3.77
C ALA A 359 -11.78 5.64 -3.69
N PHE A 360 -13.06 5.45 -3.41
CA PHE A 360 -14.14 6.39 -3.64
C PHE A 360 -14.84 6.67 -2.30
N LEU A 361 -15.35 7.90 -2.12
CA LEU A 361 -16.26 8.23 -1.02
C LEU A 361 -17.42 7.24 -0.95
N PHE A 362 -17.92 6.82 -2.12
CA PHE A 362 -18.78 5.64 -2.27
C PHE A 362 -18.71 5.10 -3.70
N HIS A 363 -18.98 3.80 -3.85
CA HIS A 363 -19.19 3.13 -5.14
C HIS A 363 -20.47 2.31 -5.07
N LEU A 364 -21.45 2.65 -5.90
CA LEU A 364 -22.72 1.94 -6.02
C LEU A 364 -22.75 1.18 -7.33
N THR A 365 -23.24 -0.05 -7.30
CA THR A 365 -23.58 -0.81 -8.50
C THR A 365 -25.06 -1.14 -8.44
N PHE A 366 -25.77 -0.88 -9.53
CA PHE A 366 -27.10 -1.43 -9.79
C PHE A 366 -26.99 -2.40 -10.96
N ARG A 367 -27.61 -3.58 -10.87
CA ARG A 367 -27.59 -4.57 -11.94
C ARG A 367 -28.99 -5.04 -12.30
N ASN A 368 -29.31 -5.03 -13.58
CA ASN A 368 -30.54 -5.61 -14.09
C ASN A 368 -30.43 -7.15 -14.00
N PRO A 369 -31.30 -7.83 -13.25
CA PRO A 369 -31.21 -9.29 -13.09
C PRO A 369 -31.52 -10.05 -14.38
N THR A 370 -32.26 -9.44 -15.32
CA THR A 370 -32.70 -10.07 -16.57
C THR A 370 -31.70 -9.84 -17.71
N SER A 371 -31.27 -8.60 -17.92
CA SER A 371 -30.38 -8.25 -19.04
C SER A 371 -28.90 -8.29 -18.67
N GLY A 372 -28.56 -8.40 -17.38
CA GLY A 372 -27.18 -8.33 -16.88
C GLY A 372 -26.55 -6.93 -16.93
N SER A 373 -27.25 -5.94 -17.52
CA SER A 373 -26.81 -4.54 -17.62
C SER A 373 -26.53 -3.94 -16.25
N SER A 374 -25.52 -3.07 -16.14
CA SER A 374 -25.13 -2.46 -14.87
C SER A 374 -25.00 -0.95 -14.96
N LEU A 375 -25.39 -0.27 -13.90
CA LEU A 375 -25.12 1.14 -13.64
C LEU A 375 -24.14 1.23 -12.47
N GLU A 376 -22.99 1.84 -12.68
CA GLU A 376 -22.01 2.06 -11.62
C GLU A 376 -21.84 3.56 -11.34
N LEU A 377 -21.97 3.94 -10.08
CA LEU A 377 -21.86 5.32 -9.62
C LEU A 377 -20.71 5.45 -8.64
N TYR A 378 -19.84 6.42 -8.88
CA TYR A 378 -18.62 6.66 -8.11
C TYR A 378 -18.63 8.08 -7.58
N ALA A 379 -18.33 8.25 -6.30
CA ALA A 379 -18.02 9.57 -5.74
C ALA A 379 -16.55 9.64 -5.36
N LEU A 380 -15.83 10.60 -5.92
CA LEU A 380 -14.42 10.80 -5.64
C LEU A 380 -14.24 11.78 -4.48
N PRO A 381 -13.21 11.62 -3.63
CA PRO A 381 -12.91 12.62 -2.63
C PRO A 381 -12.58 13.95 -3.32
N PRO A 382 -13.00 15.10 -2.75
CA PRO A 382 -12.58 16.40 -3.26
C PRO A 382 -11.05 16.46 -3.21
N ARG A 383 -10.41 16.53 -4.38
CA ARG A 383 -8.98 16.80 -4.49
C ARG A 383 -8.79 18.30 -4.67
N ASP A 384 -7.65 18.83 -4.24
CA ASP A 384 -7.22 20.22 -4.49
C ASP A 384 -7.07 20.56 -6.00
N ARG A 385 -7.37 19.62 -6.89
CA ARG A 385 -7.46 19.81 -8.34
C ARG A 385 -8.81 19.32 -8.83
N PRO A 386 -9.55 20.13 -9.62
CA PRO A 386 -10.76 19.67 -10.29
C PRO A 386 -10.42 18.52 -11.23
N PHE A 387 -11.38 17.60 -11.39
CA PHE A 387 -11.23 16.47 -12.29
C PHE A 387 -11.12 16.99 -13.73
N CYS A 388 -9.98 16.74 -14.38
CA CYS A 388 -9.84 16.93 -15.81
C CYS A 388 -10.20 15.64 -16.56
N PRO A 389 -10.64 15.71 -17.82
CA PRO A 389 -10.93 14.54 -18.66
C PRO A 389 -9.86 13.44 -18.58
N ASN A 390 -8.57 13.80 -18.46
CA ASN A 390 -7.46 12.85 -18.32
C ASN A 390 -7.53 11.93 -17.08
N SER A 391 -8.16 12.38 -15.99
CA SER A 391 -8.33 11.57 -14.79
C SER A 391 -9.43 10.51 -14.96
N ILE A 392 -10.47 10.85 -15.74
CA ILE A 392 -11.51 9.89 -16.12
C ILE A 392 -10.99 8.95 -17.21
N GLU A 393 -10.18 9.45 -18.13
CA GLU A 393 -9.50 8.62 -19.11
C GLU A 393 -8.74 7.50 -18.46
N ARG A 394 -7.99 7.78 -17.40
CA ARG A 394 -7.31 6.72 -16.63
C ARG A 394 -8.29 5.68 -16.09
N LEU A 395 -9.40 6.11 -15.51
CA LEU A 395 -10.43 5.22 -14.96
C LEU A 395 -11.04 4.33 -16.06
N VAL A 396 -11.38 4.92 -17.20
CA VAL A 396 -11.90 4.19 -18.36
C VAL A 396 -10.86 3.27 -18.97
N THR A 397 -9.60 3.69 -19.07
CA THR A 397 -8.50 2.84 -19.54
C THR A 397 -8.28 1.65 -18.60
N THR A 398 -8.63 1.80 -17.32
CA THR A 398 -8.57 0.67 -16.36
C THR A 398 -9.69 -0.34 -16.61
N GLN A 399 -10.86 0.11 -17.06
CA GLN A 399 -12.00 -0.76 -17.41
C GLN A 399 -11.93 -1.28 -18.85
N CYS A 400 -11.27 -0.54 -19.74
CA CYS A 400 -11.16 -0.78 -21.17
C CYS A 400 -9.69 -0.60 -21.59
N PRO A 401 -8.81 -1.58 -21.32
CA PRO A 401 -7.39 -1.44 -21.58
C PRO A 401 -7.08 -1.26 -23.07
N PRO A 402 -5.97 -0.57 -23.43
CA PRO A 402 -5.58 -0.37 -24.81
C PRO A 402 -5.46 -1.70 -25.57
N GLY A 403 -6.10 -1.78 -26.75
CA GLY A 403 -6.16 -3.02 -27.54
C GLY A 403 -7.43 -3.85 -27.34
N SER A 404 -8.39 -3.40 -26.52
CA SER A 404 -9.67 -4.09 -26.31
C SER A 404 -10.66 -3.97 -27.49
N GLY A 405 -10.27 -3.38 -28.62
CA GLY A 405 -11.17 -3.10 -29.74
C GLY A 405 -12.26 -2.06 -29.48
N ALA A 406 -12.19 -1.35 -28.34
CA ALA A 406 -13.22 -0.41 -27.94
C ALA A 406 -13.23 0.86 -28.79
N LYS A 407 -14.42 1.34 -29.16
CA LYS A 407 -14.65 2.62 -29.87
C LYS A 407 -15.24 3.63 -28.91
N SER A 408 -14.75 4.86 -28.90
CA SER A 408 -15.25 5.91 -28.00
C SER A 408 -15.83 7.07 -28.80
N THR A 409 -16.91 7.67 -28.30
CA THR A 409 -17.34 9.01 -28.70
C THR A 409 -16.46 10.07 -28.05
N ASP A 410 -16.45 11.27 -28.61
CA ASP A 410 -15.92 12.44 -27.94
C ASP A 410 -16.74 12.80 -26.69
N TRP A 411 -16.13 13.56 -25.80
CA TRP A 411 -16.80 14.12 -24.63
C TRP A 411 -17.87 15.13 -25.03
N GLN A 412 -19.08 14.96 -24.53
CA GLN A 412 -20.21 15.86 -24.72
C GLN A 412 -20.60 16.48 -23.39
N THR A 413 -20.86 17.79 -23.36
CA THR A 413 -21.35 18.48 -22.15
C THR A 413 -22.78 18.92 -22.37
N THR A 414 -23.68 18.51 -21.49
CA THR A 414 -25.09 18.90 -21.54
C THR A 414 -25.28 20.31 -20.96
N GLY A 415 -26.42 20.94 -21.25
CA GLY A 415 -26.76 22.26 -20.71
C GLY A 415 -26.86 22.34 -19.18
N CYS A 416 -26.90 21.20 -18.47
CA CYS A 416 -26.88 21.15 -17.00
C CYS A 416 -25.48 20.94 -16.39
N GLY A 417 -24.44 21.01 -17.21
CA GLY A 417 -23.04 20.85 -16.79
C GLY A 417 -22.62 19.39 -16.58
N LEU A 418 -23.42 18.41 -17.03
CA LEU A 418 -23.00 17.02 -17.04
C LEU A 418 -22.15 16.76 -18.28
N THR A 419 -20.91 16.35 -18.10
CA THR A 419 -20.02 15.93 -19.19
C THR A 419 -20.02 14.41 -19.27
N TRP A 420 -20.24 13.85 -20.46
CA TRP A 420 -20.36 12.41 -20.65
C TRP A 420 -19.71 11.94 -21.96
N ARG A 421 -19.48 10.63 -22.05
CA ARG A 421 -19.07 9.92 -23.27
C ARG A 421 -19.59 8.50 -23.30
N GLN A 422 -19.62 7.89 -24.47
CA GLN A 422 -19.92 6.48 -24.68
C GLN A 422 -18.69 5.75 -25.21
N VAL A 423 -18.43 4.57 -24.67
CA VAL A 423 -17.40 3.64 -25.11
C VAL A 423 -18.09 2.33 -25.46
N GLU A 424 -18.06 1.94 -26.73
CA GLU A 424 -18.50 0.64 -27.23
C GLU A 424 -17.35 -0.35 -27.08
N LEU A 425 -17.59 -1.48 -26.43
CA LEU A 425 -16.62 -2.54 -26.22
C LEU A 425 -16.69 -3.58 -27.36
N ALA A 426 -15.66 -4.42 -27.49
CA ALA A 426 -15.58 -5.41 -28.57
C ALA A 426 -16.66 -6.51 -28.53
N ASP A 427 -17.38 -6.64 -27.42
CA ASP A 427 -18.52 -7.55 -27.26
C ASP A 427 -19.87 -6.85 -27.47
N ASP A 428 -19.88 -5.70 -28.16
CA ASP A 428 -21.03 -4.82 -28.40
C ASP A 428 -21.69 -4.26 -27.13
N SER A 429 -21.06 -4.44 -25.96
CA SER A 429 -21.50 -3.79 -24.73
C SER A 429 -21.12 -2.31 -24.72
N VAL A 430 -21.92 -1.50 -24.02
CA VAL A 430 -21.79 -0.04 -24.03
C VAL A 430 -21.50 0.48 -22.63
N LEU A 431 -20.31 1.05 -22.44
CA LEU A 431 -19.93 1.79 -21.24
C LEU A 431 -20.21 3.28 -21.44
N ARG A 432 -21.17 3.82 -20.68
CA ARG A 432 -21.41 5.27 -20.62
C ARG A 432 -20.76 5.85 -19.37
N VAL A 433 -19.95 6.88 -19.56
CA VAL A 433 -19.24 7.54 -18.46
C VAL A 433 -19.69 8.97 -18.41
N ALA A 434 -20.17 9.41 -17.25
CA ALA A 434 -20.63 10.77 -17.04
C ALA A 434 -20.10 11.32 -15.71
N PHE A 435 -19.79 12.62 -15.69
CA PHE A 435 -19.35 13.35 -14.51
C PHE A 435 -19.95 14.74 -14.52
N ARG A 436 -20.03 15.35 -13.34
CA ARG A 436 -20.54 16.69 -13.15
C ARG A 436 -19.55 17.51 -12.35
#